data_AF-A0A1T5CTC6-F1
#
_entry.id   AF-A0A1T5CTC6-F1
#
_cell.length_a   1.000
_cell.length_b   1.000
_cell.length_c   1.000
_cell.angle_alpha   90.00
_cell.angle_beta   90.00
_cell.angle_gamma   90.00
#
_symmetry.space_group_name_H-M   'P 1'
#
loop_
_entity.id
_entity.type
_entity.pdbx_description
1 polymer ?
#
loop_
_entity_poly.entity_id
_entity_poly.type
_entity_poly.pdbx_seq_one_letter_code
_entity_poly.pdbx_strand_id
1 'polypeptide(L)'
;MRQGNVFSQWVDRDPNGDIFLRLPLELVHDWEDAKRVIWVDNRDGSYTLTPAKEMANSYGEALRETRKIVVNRCYGGFSLSHEGMLAYARHKGLTLYPRQGKFSLVKYWTYWLVPEPIEVPDNWATLPLEERQRINAEFSAARISDTDLDRDDPALIAAVEELGTAANGEFAQLEIVEIPDDVEWEICEYDGGEWVAEKHRTW
;
A
#
# COMPACT_ATOMS: atom_id res chain seq x y z
N MET A 1 -50.38 -9.32 27.40
CA MET A 1 -49.07 -9.54 26.76
C MET A 1 -48.43 -8.17 26.55
N ARG A 2 -47.34 -7.87 27.27
CA ARG A 2 -46.60 -6.61 27.09
C ARG A 2 -45.76 -6.74 25.82
N GLN A 3 -45.93 -5.82 24.87
CA GLN A 3 -44.99 -5.67 23.76
C GLN A 3 -43.63 -5.29 24.34
N GLY A 4 -42.64 -6.17 24.21
CA GLY A 4 -41.26 -5.89 24.57
C GLY A 4 -40.68 -4.86 23.61
N ASN A 5 -40.15 -3.77 24.16
CA ASN A 5 -39.56 -2.67 23.41
C ASN A 5 -38.30 -3.17 22.69
N VAL A 6 -38.32 -3.18 21.35
CA VAL A 6 -37.26 -3.73 20.48
C VAL A 6 -35.97 -2.88 20.50
N PHE A 7 -36.00 -1.72 21.17
CA PHE A 7 -34.89 -0.77 21.25
C PHE A 7 -33.77 -1.16 22.22
N SER A 8 -34.00 -2.07 23.18
CA SER A 8 -32.99 -2.39 24.21
C SER A 8 -31.82 -3.26 23.71
N GLN A 9 -31.86 -3.74 22.46
CA GLN A 9 -30.85 -4.63 21.90
C GLN A 9 -29.71 -3.89 21.19
N TRP A 10 -29.83 -2.57 21.02
CA TRP A 10 -28.92 -1.75 20.21
C TRP A 10 -28.14 -0.73 21.04
N VAL A 11 -28.05 -0.94 22.36
CA VAL A 11 -27.49 0.01 23.32
C VAL A 11 -26.18 -0.56 23.84
N ASP A 12 -25.05 0.07 23.50
CA ASP A 12 -23.71 -0.31 23.94
C ASP A 12 -23.11 0.77 24.85
N ARG A 13 -22.01 0.45 25.54
CA ARG A 13 -21.31 1.38 26.44
C ARG A 13 -19.83 1.50 26.08
N ASP A 14 -19.32 2.72 26.09
CA ASP A 14 -17.89 2.95 25.89
C ASP A 14 -17.09 2.62 27.18
N PRO A 15 -15.74 2.59 27.14
CA PRO A 15 -14.90 2.34 28.31
C PRO A 15 -15.09 3.32 29.47
N ASN A 16 -15.71 4.48 29.23
CA ASN A 16 -16.02 5.50 30.23
C ASN A 16 -17.45 5.35 30.79
N GLY A 17 -18.25 4.44 30.24
CA GLY A 17 -19.61 4.14 30.65
C GLY A 17 -20.71 4.90 29.90
N ASP A 18 -20.34 5.64 28.85
CA ASP A 18 -21.27 6.43 28.03
C ASP A 18 -22.06 5.53 27.10
N ILE A 19 -23.37 5.77 27.01
CA ILE A 19 -24.31 4.92 26.26
C ILE A 19 -24.42 5.41 24.82
N PHE A 20 -24.24 4.53 23.83
CA PHE A 20 -24.47 4.83 22.42
C PHE A 20 -25.32 3.77 21.72
N LEU A 21 -25.97 4.16 20.63
CA LEU A 21 -26.75 3.25 19.79
C LEU A 21 -25.82 2.61 18.74
N ARG A 22 -25.65 1.29 18.83
CA ARG A 22 -24.97 0.49 17.83
C ARG A 22 -25.98 0.10 16.75
N LEU A 23 -26.02 0.86 15.66
CA LEU A 23 -26.67 0.35 14.44
C LEU A 23 -25.82 -0.82 13.90
N PRO A 24 -26.43 -1.96 13.50
CA PRO A 24 -25.74 -2.95 12.69
C PRO A 24 -25.09 -2.27 11.50
N LEU A 25 -23.80 -2.54 11.25
CA LEU A 25 -23.14 -2.09 10.02
C LEU A 25 -23.93 -2.49 8.77
N GLU A 26 -24.64 -3.61 8.84
CA GLU A 26 -25.52 -4.15 7.80
C GLU A 26 -26.72 -3.26 7.45
N LEU A 27 -27.09 -2.30 8.30
CA LEU A 27 -28.21 -1.37 8.08
C LEU A 27 -27.76 0.04 7.69
N VAL A 28 -26.44 0.30 7.66
CA VAL A 28 -25.87 1.58 7.22
C VAL A 28 -25.39 1.40 5.79
N HIS A 29 -26.30 1.61 4.85
CA HIS A 29 -26.01 1.43 3.42
C HIS A 29 -25.44 2.70 2.76
N ASP A 30 -25.68 3.88 3.35
CA ASP A 30 -25.09 5.15 2.88
C ASP A 30 -25.02 6.25 3.96
N TRP A 31 -24.43 7.39 3.56
CA TRP A 31 -24.23 8.61 4.36
C TRP A 31 -25.52 9.31 4.83
N GLU A 32 -26.64 9.17 4.11
CA GLU A 32 -27.93 9.74 4.52
C GLU A 32 -28.60 8.92 5.62
N ASP A 33 -28.32 7.61 5.70
CA ASP A 33 -28.78 6.75 6.80
C ASP A 33 -28.04 7.01 8.11
N ALA A 34 -26.73 7.33 8.07
CA ALA A 34 -25.94 7.67 9.24
C ALA A 34 -26.36 8.99 9.93
N LYS A 35 -26.99 9.93 9.20
CA LYS A 35 -27.47 11.21 9.74
C LYS A 35 -28.69 11.10 10.65
N ARG A 36 -29.39 9.95 10.66
CA ARG A 36 -30.72 9.83 11.27
C ARG A 36 -30.71 9.50 12.76
N VAL A 37 -29.57 9.15 13.35
CA VAL A 37 -29.52 8.72 14.74
C VAL A 37 -28.25 9.27 15.38
N ILE A 38 -28.36 10.09 16.41
CA ILE A 38 -27.64 9.95 17.70
C ILE A 38 -28.31 10.86 18.74
N TRP A 39 -28.73 10.26 19.85
CA TRP A 39 -29.00 10.94 21.12
C TRP A 39 -27.85 10.55 22.07
N VAL A 40 -27.17 11.51 22.69
CA VAL A 40 -26.18 11.25 23.76
C VAL A 40 -26.86 11.51 25.09
N ASP A 41 -26.89 10.52 25.99
CA ASP A 41 -27.39 10.64 27.36
C ASP A 41 -26.27 11.16 28.27
N ASN A 42 -26.47 12.34 28.86
CA ASN A 42 -25.57 12.88 29.87
C ASN A 42 -25.91 12.25 31.23
N ARG A 43 -24.91 12.15 32.13
CA ARG A 43 -25.05 11.55 33.48
C ARG A 43 -26.16 12.16 34.36
N ASP A 44 -26.79 13.24 33.94
CA ASP A 44 -27.93 13.89 34.60
C ASP A 44 -29.30 13.55 33.98
N GLY A 45 -29.35 12.67 32.97
CA GLY A 45 -30.55 12.30 32.23
C GLY A 45 -31.00 13.32 31.19
N SER A 46 -30.14 14.31 30.87
CA SER A 46 -30.36 15.22 29.75
C SER A 46 -29.78 14.63 28.46
N TYR A 47 -30.44 14.90 27.34
CA TYR A 47 -29.90 14.51 26.03
C TYR A 47 -29.31 15.71 25.30
N THR A 48 -28.10 15.56 24.75
CA THR A 48 -27.50 16.56 23.88
C THR A 48 -27.40 16.07 22.44
N LEU A 49 -27.83 16.92 21.50
CA LEU A 49 -27.52 16.80 20.09
C LEU A 49 -26.07 17.22 19.88
N THR A 50 -25.16 16.26 19.82
CA THR A 50 -23.84 16.54 19.23
C THR A 50 -24.07 16.83 17.75
N PRO A 51 -23.60 17.97 17.20
CA PRO A 51 -23.76 18.24 15.78
C PRO A 51 -23.15 17.08 15.01
N ALA A 52 -23.97 16.39 14.21
CA ALA A 52 -23.54 15.27 13.38
C ALA A 52 -22.28 15.61 12.57
N LYS A 53 -21.99 16.89 12.30
CA LYS A 53 -20.82 17.36 11.58
C LYS A 53 -19.47 17.11 12.30
N GLU A 54 -19.40 17.19 13.62
CA GLU A 54 -18.14 16.98 14.36
C GLU A 54 -17.83 15.48 14.50
N MET A 55 -18.84 14.68 14.84
CA MET A 55 -18.69 13.22 14.80
C MET A 55 -18.51 12.72 13.37
N ALA A 56 -19.24 13.22 12.38
CA ALA A 56 -19.10 12.74 11.02
C ALA A 56 -17.80 13.18 10.34
N ASN A 57 -17.10 14.19 10.85
CA ASN A 57 -15.71 14.42 10.48
C ASN A 57 -14.80 13.37 11.11
N SER A 58 -14.94 13.03 12.40
CA SER A 58 -14.10 11.99 13.02
C SER A 58 -14.40 10.58 12.50
N TYR A 59 -15.67 10.27 12.21
CA TYR A 59 -16.11 9.02 11.58
C TYR A 59 -15.84 9.02 10.09
N GLY A 60 -15.97 10.17 9.41
CA GLY A 60 -15.61 10.32 8.00
C GLY A 60 -14.10 10.20 7.78
N GLU A 61 -13.28 10.65 8.73
CA GLU A 61 -11.84 10.35 8.76
C GLU A 61 -11.58 8.87 9.10
N ALA A 62 -12.33 8.27 10.03
CA ALA A 62 -12.18 6.87 10.40
C ALA A 62 -12.75 5.85 9.39
N LEU A 63 -13.54 6.30 8.40
CA LEU A 63 -14.16 5.47 7.37
C LEU A 63 -13.62 5.76 5.96
N ARG A 64 -12.60 6.62 5.81
CA ARG A 64 -11.94 6.80 4.51
C ARG A 64 -11.31 5.48 4.11
N GLU A 65 -11.64 5.02 2.91
CA GLU A 65 -10.91 3.93 2.26
C GLU A 65 -9.45 4.37 2.14
N THR A 66 -8.54 3.47 2.50
CA THR A 66 -7.09 3.75 2.50
C THR A 66 -6.38 2.89 1.47
N ARG A 67 -5.36 3.50 0.86
CA ARG A 67 -4.39 2.82 0.02
C ARG A 67 -3.11 2.54 0.79
N LYS A 68 -2.53 1.38 0.54
CA LYS A 68 -1.19 1.03 1.00
C LYS A 68 -0.14 1.36 -0.06
N ILE A 69 0.98 1.91 0.38
CA ILE A 69 2.13 2.24 -0.48
C ILE A 69 3.40 1.75 0.21
N VAL A 70 4.27 1.08 -0.53
CA VAL A 70 5.58 0.64 -0.03
C VAL A 70 6.63 1.72 -0.27
N VAL A 71 7.24 2.18 0.82
CA VAL A 71 8.33 3.15 0.83
C VAL A 71 9.60 2.55 1.43
N ASN A 72 10.75 3.08 1.03
CA ASN A 72 12.02 2.78 1.64
C ASN A 72 12.41 3.83 2.70
N ARG A 73 12.82 3.39 3.89
CA ARG A 73 13.25 4.25 5.00
C ARG A 73 14.76 4.26 5.23
N CYS A 74 15.53 3.61 4.37
CA CYS A 74 16.98 3.53 4.48
C CYS A 74 17.67 4.57 3.59
N TYR A 75 18.92 4.91 3.92
CA TYR A 75 19.75 5.78 3.09
C TYR A 75 20.30 5.10 1.80
N GLY A 76 19.93 3.83 1.56
CA GLY A 76 20.15 3.14 0.28
C GLY A 76 18.90 3.21 -0.60
N GLY A 77 18.97 2.81 -1.87
CA GLY A 77 17.81 2.83 -2.76
C GLY A 77 16.76 1.75 -2.40
N PHE A 78 15.52 1.96 -2.87
CA PHE A 78 14.47 0.94 -2.79
C PHE A 78 14.94 -0.35 -3.49
N SER A 79 14.94 -1.45 -2.73
CA SER A 79 15.25 -2.76 -3.29
C SER A 79 14.61 -3.90 -2.50
N LEU A 80 14.21 -4.95 -3.22
CA LEU A 80 13.74 -6.20 -2.62
C LEU A 80 14.90 -7.18 -2.46
N SER A 81 14.84 -8.00 -1.41
CA SER A 81 15.68 -9.18 -1.28
C SER A 81 15.38 -10.19 -2.38
N HIS A 82 16.20 -11.25 -2.45
CA HIS A 82 15.92 -12.36 -3.36
C HIS A 82 14.57 -13.03 -3.04
N GLU A 83 14.32 -13.27 -1.76
CA GLU A 83 13.08 -13.80 -1.23
C GLU A 83 11.90 -12.87 -1.51
N GLY A 84 12.11 -11.55 -1.39
CA GLY A 84 11.12 -10.51 -1.71
C GLY A 84 10.69 -10.54 -3.17
N MET A 85 11.64 -10.63 -4.11
CA MET A 85 11.34 -10.73 -5.54
C MET A 85 10.59 -12.02 -5.89
N LEU A 86 10.94 -13.14 -5.26
CA LEU A 86 10.23 -14.40 -5.47
C LEU A 86 8.81 -14.37 -4.88
N ALA A 87 8.61 -13.74 -3.73
CA ALA A 87 7.29 -13.55 -3.13
C ALA A 87 6.42 -12.63 -3.99
N TYR A 88 6.96 -11.49 -4.45
CA TYR A 88 6.28 -10.59 -5.38
C TYR A 88 5.80 -11.34 -6.62
N ALA A 89 6.68 -12.10 -7.28
CA ALA A 89 6.32 -12.85 -8.47
C ALA A 89 5.21 -13.88 -8.21
N ARG A 90 5.25 -14.55 -7.06
CA ARG A 90 4.22 -15.48 -6.62
C ARG A 90 2.86 -14.81 -6.48
N HIS A 91 2.80 -13.65 -5.83
CA HIS A 91 1.57 -12.86 -5.66
C HIS A 91 1.09 -12.26 -6.98
N LYS A 92 2.01 -11.87 -7.87
CA LYS A 92 1.70 -11.32 -9.19
C LYS A 92 1.30 -12.38 -10.22
N GLY A 93 1.55 -13.66 -9.93
CA GLY A 93 1.37 -14.76 -10.89
C GLY A 93 2.42 -14.79 -12.01
N LEU A 94 3.61 -14.24 -11.76
CA LEU A 94 4.73 -14.25 -12.69
C LEU A 94 5.60 -15.50 -12.49
N THR A 95 6.06 -16.07 -13.60
CA THR A 95 7.12 -17.07 -13.57
C THR A 95 8.45 -16.37 -13.77
N LEU A 96 9.34 -16.46 -12.78
CA LEU A 96 10.69 -15.92 -12.88
C LEU A 96 11.73 -17.02 -13.10
N TYR A 97 12.80 -16.67 -13.80
CA TYR A 97 13.99 -17.49 -13.99
C TYR A 97 15.20 -16.74 -13.42
N PRO A 98 15.41 -16.74 -12.08
CA PRO A 98 16.52 -16.02 -11.47
C PRO A 98 17.88 -16.53 -11.98
N ARG A 99 18.80 -15.60 -12.18
CA ARG A 99 20.21 -15.88 -12.50
C ARG A 99 21.09 -15.08 -11.56
N GLN A 100 22.05 -15.75 -10.93
CA GLN A 100 23.03 -15.09 -10.07
C GLN A 100 24.21 -14.64 -10.91
N GLY A 101 24.43 -13.33 -10.96
CA GLY A 101 25.63 -12.73 -11.51
C GLY A 101 26.63 -12.38 -10.41
N LYS A 102 27.81 -11.94 -10.85
CA LYS A 102 28.84 -11.39 -9.97
C LYS A 102 29.43 -10.14 -10.61
N PHE A 103 29.56 -9.08 -9.83
CA PHE A 103 30.30 -7.89 -10.20
C PHE A 103 31.36 -7.64 -9.13
N SER A 104 32.63 -7.79 -9.49
CA SER A 104 33.73 -7.85 -8.52
C SER A 104 33.44 -8.90 -7.44
N LEU A 105 33.41 -8.51 -6.16
CA LEU A 105 33.11 -9.38 -5.02
C LEU A 105 31.61 -9.45 -4.67
N VAL A 106 30.77 -8.64 -5.32
CA VAL A 106 29.34 -8.53 -5.00
C VAL A 106 28.53 -9.46 -5.90
N LYS A 107 27.63 -10.24 -5.29
CA LYS A 107 26.67 -11.08 -6.02
C LYS A 107 25.41 -10.27 -6.27
N TYR A 108 24.84 -10.42 -7.45
CA TYR A 108 23.55 -9.81 -7.79
C TYR A 108 22.63 -10.84 -8.44
N TRP A 109 21.34 -10.55 -8.46
CA TRP A 109 20.35 -11.38 -9.13
C TRP A 109 19.75 -10.62 -10.31
N THR A 110 19.53 -11.34 -11.40
CA THR A 110 18.69 -10.88 -12.52
C THR A 110 17.49 -11.79 -12.60
N TYR A 111 16.29 -11.19 -12.64
CA TYR A 111 15.02 -11.90 -12.65
C TYR A 111 14.43 -11.88 -14.06
N TRP A 112 14.65 -12.95 -14.81
CA TRP A 112 14.17 -13.07 -16.18
C TRP A 112 12.70 -13.53 -16.22
N LEU A 113 11.91 -12.94 -17.11
CA LEU A 113 10.53 -13.35 -17.43
C LEU A 113 10.50 -14.45 -18.50
N VAL A 114 11.64 -14.70 -19.13
CA VAL A 114 11.86 -15.74 -20.14
C VAL A 114 12.91 -16.75 -19.63
N PRO A 115 12.83 -18.03 -20.04
CA PRO A 115 13.75 -19.05 -19.56
C PRO A 115 15.19 -18.84 -20.04
N GLU A 116 15.34 -18.32 -21.27
CA GLU A 116 16.63 -18.02 -21.90
C GLU A 116 16.90 -16.51 -21.84
N PRO A 117 17.97 -16.07 -21.14
CA PRO A 117 18.38 -14.68 -21.07
C PRO A 117 18.63 -14.04 -22.44
N ILE A 118 18.31 -12.75 -22.57
CA ILE A 118 18.75 -11.96 -23.73
C ILE A 118 20.23 -11.67 -23.58
N GLU A 119 21.04 -12.17 -24.52
CA GLU A 119 22.48 -11.90 -24.56
C GLU A 119 22.76 -10.52 -25.16
N VAL A 120 23.57 -9.73 -24.45
CA VAL A 120 24.08 -8.46 -24.96
C VAL A 120 25.45 -8.74 -25.61
N PRO A 121 25.64 -8.43 -26.90
CA PRO A 121 26.92 -8.66 -27.58
C PRO A 121 28.08 -7.91 -26.91
N ASP A 122 29.27 -8.53 -26.86
CA ASP A 122 30.47 -7.90 -26.27
C ASP A 122 30.84 -6.55 -26.92
N ASN A 123 30.51 -6.40 -28.20
CA ASN A 123 30.74 -5.17 -28.96
C ASN A 123 29.57 -4.17 -28.87
N TRP A 124 28.62 -4.34 -27.93
CA TRP A 124 27.43 -3.50 -27.80
C TRP A 124 27.74 -2.01 -27.87
N ALA A 125 28.80 -1.55 -27.19
CA ALA A 125 29.18 -0.14 -27.13
C ALA A 125 29.58 0.47 -28.50
N THR A 126 29.95 -0.35 -29.48
CA THR A 126 30.36 0.09 -30.82
C THR A 126 29.27 -0.12 -31.88
N LEU A 127 28.12 -0.68 -31.52
CA LEU A 127 26.98 -0.83 -32.42
C LEU A 127 26.31 0.52 -32.72
N PRO A 128 25.63 0.65 -33.89
CA PRO A 128 24.79 1.80 -34.20
C PRO A 128 23.77 2.09 -33.09
N LEU A 129 23.39 3.36 -32.90
CA LEU A 129 22.48 3.75 -31.82
C LEU A 129 21.14 2.99 -31.86
N GLU A 130 20.55 2.85 -33.04
CA GLU A 130 19.27 2.16 -33.24
C GLU A 130 19.35 0.68 -32.81
N GLU A 131 20.46 0.01 -33.14
CA GLU A 131 20.72 -1.36 -32.73
C GLU A 131 20.84 -1.50 -31.21
N ARG A 132 21.60 -0.59 -30.57
CA ARG A 132 21.75 -0.55 -29.11
C ARG A 132 20.40 -0.30 -28.43
N GLN A 133 19.58 0.59 -28.97
CA GLN A 133 18.25 0.89 -28.44
C GLN A 133 17.33 -0.33 -28.53
N ARG A 134 17.35 -1.06 -29.65
CA ARG A 134 16.56 -2.28 -29.82
C ARG A 134 16.97 -3.36 -28.83
N ILE A 135 18.27 -3.65 -28.72
CA ILE A 135 18.81 -4.65 -27.78
C ILE A 135 18.46 -4.27 -26.33
N ASN A 136 18.61 -2.99 -25.96
CA ASN A 136 18.26 -2.53 -24.62
C ASN A 136 16.76 -2.68 -24.32
N ALA A 137 15.90 -2.37 -25.30
CA ALA A 137 14.45 -2.53 -25.14
C ALA A 137 14.05 -4.00 -24.98
N GLU A 138 14.61 -4.90 -25.80
CA GLU A 138 14.40 -6.35 -25.69
C GLU A 138 14.91 -6.90 -24.34
N PHE A 139 16.12 -6.50 -23.93
CA PHE A 139 16.71 -6.89 -22.66
C PHE A 139 15.86 -6.43 -21.47
N SER A 140 15.42 -5.17 -21.47
CA SER A 140 14.56 -4.63 -20.40
C SER A 140 13.20 -5.31 -20.37
N ALA A 141 12.56 -5.57 -21.52
CA ALA A 141 11.27 -6.24 -21.59
C ALA A 141 11.32 -7.71 -21.15
N ALA A 142 12.48 -8.35 -21.25
CA ALA A 142 12.67 -9.76 -20.90
C ALA A 142 12.94 -10.01 -19.40
N ARG A 143 13.06 -8.95 -18.58
CA ARG A 143 13.35 -9.04 -17.15
C ARG A 143 12.41 -8.14 -16.35
N ILE A 144 12.41 -8.35 -15.04
CA ILE A 144 11.77 -7.46 -14.09
C ILE A 144 12.79 -7.01 -13.05
N SER A 145 12.69 -5.75 -12.63
CA SER A 145 13.46 -5.17 -11.53
C SER A 145 12.51 -4.65 -10.46
N ASP A 146 12.97 -4.69 -9.21
CA ASP A 146 12.30 -4.04 -8.07
C ASP A 146 12.12 -2.52 -8.29
N THR A 147 13.05 -1.88 -8.99
CA THR A 147 12.96 -0.46 -9.38
C THR A 147 11.82 -0.14 -10.33
N ASP A 148 11.29 -1.15 -11.04
CA ASP A 148 10.22 -0.99 -12.03
C ASP A 148 8.83 -1.28 -11.43
N LEU A 149 8.75 -1.61 -10.14
CA LEU A 149 7.50 -1.97 -9.47
C LEU A 149 6.74 -0.73 -9.02
N ASP A 150 5.44 -0.72 -9.30
CA ASP A 150 4.53 0.29 -8.76
C ASP A 150 4.45 0.14 -7.23
N ARG A 151 4.55 1.27 -6.52
CA ARG A 151 4.66 1.24 -5.04
C ARG A 151 3.35 0.91 -4.33
N ASP A 152 2.23 1.02 -5.04
CA ASP A 152 0.91 0.58 -4.60
C ASP A 152 0.47 -0.75 -5.26
N ASP A 153 1.38 -1.48 -5.91
CA ASP A 153 1.06 -2.80 -6.47
C ASP A 153 0.62 -3.77 -5.35
N PRO A 154 -0.61 -4.33 -5.41
CA PRO A 154 -1.08 -5.27 -4.39
C PRO A 154 -0.17 -6.47 -4.17
N ALA A 155 0.54 -6.94 -5.21
CA ALA A 155 1.49 -8.05 -5.09
C ALA A 155 2.76 -7.64 -4.33
N LEU A 156 3.20 -6.38 -4.45
CA LEU A 156 4.33 -5.84 -3.71
C LEU A 156 3.96 -5.67 -2.24
N ILE A 157 2.80 -5.08 -1.97
CA ILE A 157 2.26 -4.92 -0.61
C ILE A 157 2.17 -6.29 0.07
N ALA A 158 1.55 -7.28 -0.58
CA ALA A 158 1.41 -8.63 -0.04
C ALA A 158 2.77 -9.30 0.24
N ALA A 159 3.77 -9.11 -0.62
CA ALA A 159 5.11 -9.66 -0.39
C ALA A 159 5.80 -9.02 0.83
N VAL A 160 5.67 -7.70 1.01
CA VAL A 160 6.24 -6.98 2.15
C VAL A 160 5.51 -7.30 3.45
N GLU A 161 4.18 -7.43 3.43
CA GLU A 161 3.40 -7.88 4.59
C GLU A 161 3.75 -9.32 5.00
N GLU A 162 3.92 -10.22 4.03
CA GLU A 162 4.25 -11.62 4.28
C GLU A 162 5.63 -11.79 4.91
N LEU A 163 6.64 -11.11 4.37
CA LEU A 163 8.04 -11.34 4.73
C LEU A 163 8.58 -10.36 5.79
N GLY A 164 7.91 -9.22 5.98
CA GLY A 164 8.40 -8.14 6.82
C GLY A 164 9.83 -7.74 6.44
N THR A 165 10.74 -7.73 7.42
CA THR A 165 12.14 -7.35 7.20
C THR A 165 12.90 -8.27 6.25
N ALA A 166 12.44 -9.51 6.04
CA ALA A 166 13.06 -10.42 5.08
C ALA A 166 12.79 -10.01 3.61
N ALA A 167 11.85 -9.10 3.36
CA ALA A 167 11.66 -8.51 2.03
C ALA A 167 12.76 -7.50 1.67
N ASN A 168 13.52 -6.98 2.63
CA ASN A 168 14.45 -5.87 2.42
C ASN A 168 15.69 -6.32 1.64
N GLY A 169 16.02 -5.60 0.57
CA GLY A 169 17.35 -5.67 -0.05
C GLY A 169 18.47 -5.26 0.92
N GLU A 170 19.72 -5.50 0.53
CA GLU A 170 20.90 -5.33 1.39
C GLU A 170 21.05 -3.92 1.99
N PHE A 171 20.51 -2.90 1.32
CA PHE A 171 20.55 -1.50 1.75
C PHE A 171 19.17 -0.84 1.76
N ALA A 172 18.11 -1.62 1.99
CA ALA A 172 16.75 -1.13 2.04
C ALA A 172 16.11 -1.36 3.42
N GLN A 173 15.11 -0.54 3.74
CA GLN A 173 14.22 -0.75 4.87
C GLN A 173 12.80 -0.45 4.40
N LEU A 174 12.10 -1.48 3.93
CA LEU A 174 10.77 -1.32 3.36
C LEU A 174 9.71 -1.20 4.45
N GLU A 175 8.80 -0.25 4.27
CA GLU A 175 7.67 0.00 5.15
C GLU A 175 6.42 0.25 4.30
N ILE A 176 5.26 -0.18 4.81
CA ILE A 176 3.97 0.14 4.21
C ILE A 176 3.40 1.34 4.95
N VAL A 177 3.06 2.38 4.19
CA VAL A 177 2.29 3.53 4.68
C VAL A 177 0.88 3.49 4.12
N GLU A 178 -0.08 4.01 4.89
CA GLU A 178 -1.46 4.15 4.45
C GLU A 178 -1.79 5.62 4.18
N ILE A 179 -2.43 5.88 3.03
CA ILE A 179 -2.93 7.19 2.65
C ILE A 179 -4.41 7.09 2.28
N PRO A 180 -5.19 8.19 2.30
CA PRO A 180 -6.55 8.18 1.78
C PRO A 180 -6.60 7.82 0.28
N ASP A 181 -7.57 7.00 -0.13
CA ASP A 181 -7.72 6.57 -1.52
C ASP A 181 -8.13 7.69 -2.50
N ASP A 182 -8.70 8.78 -1.98
CA ASP A 182 -9.20 9.91 -2.75
C ASP A 182 -8.14 10.98 -3.09
N VAL A 183 -6.88 10.72 -2.74
CA VAL A 183 -5.78 11.68 -2.90
C VAL A 183 -4.79 11.21 -3.96
N GLU A 184 -4.49 12.09 -4.92
CA GLU A 184 -3.35 11.89 -5.82
C GLU A 184 -2.04 12.06 -5.05
N TRP A 185 -1.08 11.18 -5.29
CA TRP A 185 0.17 11.12 -4.53
C TRP A 185 1.39 10.96 -5.42
N GLU A 186 2.56 11.22 -4.85
CA GLU A 186 3.86 10.94 -5.45
C GLU A 186 4.87 10.45 -4.40
N ILE A 187 5.88 9.68 -4.83
CA ILE A 187 7.06 9.39 -4.00
C ILE A 187 8.00 10.58 -4.08
N CYS A 188 8.33 11.13 -2.91
CA CYS A 188 9.46 12.02 -2.75
C CYS A 188 10.61 11.23 -2.13
N GLU A 189 11.84 11.53 -2.56
CA GLU A 189 13.04 10.82 -2.13
C GLU A 189 14.18 11.81 -1.88
N TYR A 190 14.96 11.52 -0.84
CA TYR A 190 16.23 12.17 -0.57
C TYR A 190 17.21 11.18 0.04
N ASP A 191 18.31 10.91 -0.68
CA ASP A 191 19.40 10.02 -0.25
C ASP A 191 18.89 8.62 0.13
N GLY A 192 18.06 8.01 -0.72
CA GLY A 192 17.42 6.72 -0.53
C GLY A 192 16.13 6.76 0.29
N GLY A 193 16.03 7.70 1.24
CA GLY A 193 14.88 7.82 2.13
C GLY A 193 13.65 8.37 1.39
N GLU A 194 12.59 7.57 1.34
CA GLU A 194 11.34 7.88 0.66
C GLU A 194 10.23 8.28 1.64
N TRP A 195 9.36 9.17 1.18
CA TRP A 195 8.07 9.48 1.80
C TRP A 195 7.01 9.72 0.73
N VAL A 196 5.74 9.49 1.09
CA VAL A 196 4.60 9.82 0.23
C VAL A 196 4.19 11.25 0.49
N ALA A 197 3.99 12.02 -0.59
CA ALA A 197 3.43 13.36 -0.53
C ALA A 197 2.17 13.45 -1.41
N GLU A 198 1.21 14.28 -1.01
CA GLU A 198 0.09 14.62 -1.89
C GLU A 198 0.62 15.41 -3.09
N LYS A 199 0.12 15.07 -4.27
CA LYS A 199 0.50 15.75 -5.50
C LYS A 199 -0.22 17.09 -5.58
N HIS A 200 0.55 18.17 -5.63
CA HIS A 200 0.03 19.53 -5.75
C HIS A 200 0.51 20.23 -7.02
N ARG A 201 -0.22 21.25 -7.48
CA ARG A 201 0.22 22.08 -8.61
C ARG A 201 1.45 22.91 -8.19
N THR A 202 2.51 22.84 -8.98
CA THR A 202 3.69 23.70 -8.90
C THR A 202 3.56 24.88 -9.88
N TRP A 203 4.17 26.02 -9.56
CA TRP A 203 4.05 27.28 -10.32
C TRP A 203 5.43 27.79 -10.73
#